data_AF-A0A017SZR8-F1
#
_entry.id   AF-A0A017SZR8-F1
#
_cell.length_a   1.000
_cell.length_b   1.000
_cell.length_c   1.000
_cell.angle_alpha   90.00
_cell.angle_beta   90.00
_cell.angle_gamma   90.00
#
_symmetry.space_group_name_H-M   'P 1'
#
loop_
_entity.id
_entity.type
_entity.pdbx_description
1 polymer ?
#
loop_
_entity_poly.entity_id
_entity_poly.type
_entity_poly.pdbx_seq_one_letter_code
_entity_poly.pdbx_strand_id
1 'polypeptide(L)'
;MAAGRGRALPGGLAARVAFALLVTACAGPSGEADERGGAASPGAAGSTGSAVPAVVASGSAAVTASGATPTSGATAAASTGAAPGAGSEGGDAGAGDAGTADAGDAGSADAGDAAVEAGAAGEGAPPYAADNKILPPRESAELTERARGLFDAIVKNEGALGEAFWFPKEPFIPLKDVKGPGKYWDNLHATYLNDIRQQHRKRKSWEGATFVGFQLGSTPKWVPPGDEANKIGYYRSFRGKLRYEIEGKTHTIDVHTVISWQGRWYITHLNRFKKK
;
A
#
# COMPACT_ATOMS: atom_id res chain seq x y z
N MET A 1 49.33 -15.87 47.90
CA MET A 1 48.33 -14.86 48.31
C MET A 1 48.03 -14.03 47.07
N ALA A 2 46.99 -14.41 46.29
CA ALA A 2 45.64 -13.79 46.27
C ALA A 2 45.73 -12.30 45.86
N ALA A 3 45.10 -11.78 44.80
CA ALA A 3 43.88 -12.08 44.05
C ALA A 3 44.04 -11.46 42.63
N GLY A 4 43.21 -11.63 41.60
CA GLY A 4 41.89 -12.21 41.41
C GLY A 4 41.42 -11.71 40.03
N ARG A 5 41.06 -12.63 39.13
CA ARG A 5 40.68 -12.34 37.73
C ARG A 5 39.29 -11.69 37.69
N GLY A 6 39.18 -10.48 37.13
CA GLY A 6 37.91 -9.82 36.84
C GLY A 6 37.41 -10.16 35.43
N ARG A 7 36.33 -10.95 35.38
CA ARG A 7 35.58 -11.32 34.17
C ARG A 7 34.90 -10.11 33.54
N ALA A 8 34.99 -10.01 32.21
CA ALA A 8 34.06 -9.24 31.39
C ALA A 8 32.68 -9.92 31.34
N LEU A 9 31.61 -9.12 31.38
CA LEU A 9 30.27 -9.53 30.95
C LEU A 9 29.68 -8.41 30.06
N PRO A 10 29.15 -8.74 28.88
CA PRO A 10 28.40 -7.82 28.04
C PRO A 10 26.92 -7.83 28.46
N GLY A 11 26.33 -6.66 28.67
CA GLY A 11 24.93 -6.49 29.06
C GLY A 11 24.23 -5.42 28.23
N GLY A 12 24.10 -5.64 26.92
CA GLY A 12 23.27 -4.83 26.04
C GLY A 12 21.79 -5.16 26.26
N LEU A 13 21.08 -4.35 27.04
CA LEU A 13 19.63 -4.43 27.17
C LEU A 13 18.98 -3.67 26.01
N ALA A 14 18.81 -4.35 24.88
CA ALA A 14 17.98 -3.85 23.78
C ALA A 14 16.51 -3.85 24.22
N ALA A 15 15.98 -2.67 24.52
CA ALA A 15 14.55 -2.45 24.73
C ALA A 15 13.78 -2.78 23.44
N ARG A 16 13.24 -4.00 23.39
CA ARG A 16 12.30 -4.44 22.36
C ARG A 16 10.93 -3.84 22.68
N VAL A 17 10.60 -2.70 22.07
CA VAL A 17 9.22 -2.22 21.99
C VAL A 17 8.51 -3.02 20.90
N ALA A 18 7.98 -4.18 21.27
CA ALA A 18 6.95 -4.85 20.50
C ALA A 18 5.62 -4.16 20.83
N PHE A 19 5.16 -3.27 19.96
CA PHE A 19 3.80 -2.75 20.06
C PHE A 19 2.90 -3.54 19.12
N ALA A 20 2.14 -4.44 19.73
CA ALA A 20 1.14 -5.26 19.07
C ALA A 20 -0.07 -4.40 18.70
N LEU A 21 -0.47 -4.42 17.43
CA LEU A 21 -1.82 -4.03 17.05
C LEU A 21 -2.70 -5.30 17.09
N LEU A 22 -3.42 -5.46 18.19
CA LEU A 22 -4.48 -6.43 18.34
C LEU A 22 -5.69 -5.91 17.55
N VAL A 23 -5.96 -6.48 16.37
CA VAL A 23 -7.25 -6.30 15.70
C VAL A 23 -8.24 -7.24 16.40
N THR A 24 -8.85 -6.77 17.49
CA THR A 24 -10.01 -7.44 18.08
C THR A 24 -11.23 -7.10 17.22
N ALA A 25 -11.72 -8.09 16.49
CA ALA A 25 -13.04 -8.04 15.89
C ALA A 25 -14.09 -8.18 17.00
N CYS A 26 -14.64 -7.06 17.47
CA CYS A 26 -15.88 -7.11 18.24
C CYS A 26 -17.05 -7.17 17.26
N ALA A 27 -17.63 -8.37 17.13
CA ALA A 27 -19.00 -8.56 16.72
C ALA A 27 -19.91 -7.96 17.80
N GLY A 28 -20.78 -7.02 17.43
CA GLY A 28 -21.85 -6.53 18.31
C GLY A 28 -23.07 -7.45 18.21
N PRO A 29 -23.79 -7.70 19.32
CA PRO A 29 -25.03 -8.45 19.28
C PRO A 29 -26.17 -7.58 18.75
N SER A 30 -26.97 -8.18 17.87
CA SER A 30 -28.30 -7.74 17.49
C SER A 30 -29.28 -7.95 18.64
N GLY A 31 -30.13 -6.97 18.92
CA GLY A 31 -31.34 -7.06 19.74
C GLY A 31 -32.10 -5.73 19.62
N GLU A 32 -33.13 -5.64 18.78
CA GLU A 32 -34.57 -5.84 19.12
C GLU A 32 -35.05 -4.77 20.12
N ALA A 33 -35.68 -3.70 19.62
CA ALA A 33 -37.13 -3.47 19.60
C ALA A 33 -37.67 -2.96 20.94
N ASP A 34 -38.36 -1.82 20.95
CA ASP A 34 -39.83 -1.79 20.97
C ASP A 34 -40.38 -0.36 21.22
N GLU A 35 -41.48 -0.08 20.51
CA GLU A 35 -42.57 0.90 20.67
C GLU A 35 -42.44 2.18 21.55
N ARG A 36 -42.99 3.31 21.06
CA ARG A 36 -44.38 3.76 21.34
C ARG A 36 -44.68 5.19 20.85
N GLY A 37 -45.84 5.30 20.19
CA GLY A 37 -46.66 6.53 20.08
C GLY A 37 -46.49 7.29 18.77
N GLY A 38 -47.50 7.49 17.91
CA GLY A 38 -48.93 7.21 18.00
C GLY A 38 -49.70 8.30 17.25
N ALA A 39 -50.61 7.88 16.35
CA ALA A 39 -51.79 8.58 15.81
C ALA A 39 -51.57 9.88 14.99
N ALA A 40 -52.35 10.27 13.98
CA ALA A 40 -53.44 9.71 13.16
C ALA A 40 -53.65 10.73 12.01
N SER A 41 -53.68 10.31 10.74
CA SER A 41 -54.88 10.27 9.85
C SER A 41 -55.32 11.63 9.25
N PRO A 42 -56.24 11.71 8.26
CA PRO A 42 -56.00 11.52 6.81
C PRO A 42 -56.40 12.74 5.95
N GLY A 43 -55.98 12.79 4.69
CA GLY A 43 -56.42 13.79 3.71
C GLY A 43 -56.31 13.26 2.28
N ALA A 44 -57.42 13.34 1.56
CA ALA A 44 -57.75 12.55 0.39
C ALA A 44 -57.41 13.21 -0.97
N ALA A 45 -57.40 12.35 -1.99
CA ALA A 45 -57.88 12.53 -3.37
C ALA A 45 -57.23 13.58 -4.29
N GLY A 46 -56.74 13.09 -5.43
CA GLY A 46 -56.38 13.89 -6.60
C GLY A 46 -55.98 13.00 -7.77
N SER A 47 -56.98 12.51 -8.50
CA SER A 47 -56.88 11.74 -9.75
C SER A 47 -56.60 12.65 -10.96
N THR A 48 -56.34 12.01 -12.12
CA THR A 48 -56.09 12.50 -13.50
C THR A 48 -54.61 12.70 -13.84
N GLY A 49 -54.03 12.19 -14.91
CA GLY A 49 -54.49 11.38 -16.05
C GLY A 49 -53.47 11.51 -17.21
N SER A 50 -53.35 10.47 -18.05
CA SER A 50 -52.71 10.46 -19.39
C SER A 50 -51.17 10.71 -19.48
N ALA A 51 -50.40 10.10 -20.37
CA ALA A 51 -50.59 9.05 -21.38
C ALA A 51 -49.19 8.55 -21.82
N VAL A 52 -49.14 7.30 -22.27
CA VAL A 52 -48.03 6.63 -22.97
C VAL A 52 -47.96 7.09 -24.44
N PRO A 53 -46.79 6.94 -25.11
CA PRO A 53 -46.53 5.76 -25.96
C PRO A 53 -45.13 5.17 -25.67
N ALA A 54 -44.94 3.85 -25.51
CA ALA A 54 -44.98 2.80 -26.53
C ALA A 54 -44.00 3.03 -27.70
N VAL A 55 -42.75 2.54 -27.55
CA VAL A 55 -41.95 2.00 -28.66
C VAL A 55 -41.40 0.65 -28.25
N VAL A 56 -41.70 -0.31 -29.13
CA VAL A 56 -41.39 -1.73 -29.17
C VAL A 56 -40.11 -1.94 -29.97
N ALA A 57 -39.21 -2.80 -29.48
CA ALA A 57 -38.33 -3.71 -30.24
C ALA A 57 -37.52 -4.50 -29.18
N SER A 58 -37.92 -5.70 -28.77
CA SER A 58 -37.92 -6.97 -29.50
C SER A 58 -36.56 -7.30 -30.11
N GLY A 59 -35.84 -8.20 -29.44
CA GLY A 59 -34.51 -8.68 -29.80
C GLY A 59 -34.12 -9.89 -28.97
N SER A 60 -34.96 -10.93 -29.01
CA SER A 60 -34.61 -12.27 -28.56
C SER A 60 -33.54 -12.87 -29.47
N ALA A 61 -32.43 -13.34 -28.88
CA ALA A 61 -31.65 -14.43 -29.45
C ALA A 61 -31.18 -15.31 -28.29
N ALA A 62 -31.99 -16.32 -28.00
CA ALA A 62 -31.56 -17.49 -27.27
C ALA A 62 -30.59 -18.28 -28.16
N VAL A 63 -29.39 -18.58 -27.65
CA VAL A 63 -28.54 -19.64 -28.18
C VAL A 63 -28.52 -20.74 -27.13
N THR A 64 -29.27 -21.80 -27.43
CA THR A 64 -29.15 -23.13 -26.86
C THR A 64 -28.12 -23.93 -27.66
N ALA A 65 -27.13 -24.52 -26.99
CA ALA A 65 -26.50 -25.79 -27.37
C ALA A 65 -25.60 -26.25 -26.20
N SER A 66 -25.95 -27.35 -25.53
CA SER A 66 -25.25 -28.66 -25.65
C SER A 66 -23.78 -28.56 -25.26
N GLY A 67 -23.34 -29.09 -24.11
CA GLY A 67 -23.51 -30.48 -23.72
C GLY A 67 -22.29 -31.28 -24.19
N ALA A 68 -21.26 -31.36 -23.35
CA ALA A 68 -20.20 -32.37 -23.45
C ALA A 68 -19.39 -32.43 -22.14
N THR A 69 -19.70 -33.42 -21.31
CA THR A 69 -18.76 -34.02 -20.37
C THR A 69 -17.73 -34.84 -21.15
N PRO A 70 -16.45 -34.82 -20.73
CA PRO A 70 -15.67 -36.05 -20.78
C PRO A 70 -15.21 -36.51 -19.40
N THR A 71 -15.56 -37.78 -19.19
CA THR A 71 -15.14 -38.80 -18.24
C THR A 71 -13.62 -38.86 -17.95
N SER A 72 -13.34 -39.29 -16.72
CA SER A 72 -12.07 -39.76 -16.16
C SER A 72 -11.20 -40.67 -17.04
N GLY A 73 -9.88 -40.53 -16.86
CA GLY A 73 -8.85 -41.56 -17.09
C GLY A 73 -7.51 -41.02 -16.56
N ALA A 74 -7.13 -41.33 -15.33
CA ALA A 74 -6.25 -42.44 -14.95
C ALA A 74 -4.89 -42.45 -15.69
N THR A 75 -3.80 -42.14 -14.99
CA THR A 75 -2.65 -43.04 -14.81
C THR A 75 -1.64 -42.44 -13.83
N ALA A 76 -1.25 -43.25 -12.85
CA ALA A 76 -0.10 -43.05 -11.99
C ALA A 76 1.20 -43.31 -12.76
N ALA A 77 2.27 -42.62 -12.42
CA ALA A 77 3.63 -43.16 -12.46
C ALA A 77 4.52 -42.34 -11.53
N ALA A 78 5.00 -43.01 -10.49
CA ALA A 78 6.12 -42.59 -9.68
C ALA A 78 7.41 -42.68 -10.50
N SER A 79 8.31 -41.71 -10.33
CA SER A 79 9.71 -41.83 -10.74
C SER A 79 10.60 -41.41 -9.58
N THR A 80 11.06 -42.41 -8.85
CA THR A 80 12.28 -42.40 -8.03
C THR A 80 13.50 -42.13 -8.91
N GLY A 81 14.38 -41.23 -8.46
CA GLY A 81 15.71 -41.03 -9.04
C GLY A 81 16.60 -40.33 -8.04
N ALA A 82 17.46 -41.11 -7.38
CA ALA A 82 18.42 -40.69 -6.37
C ALA A 82 19.66 -40.00 -6.97
N ALA A 83 20.40 -39.35 -6.06
CA ALA A 83 21.70 -38.64 -6.09
C ALA A 83 22.85 -39.36 -6.86
N PRO A 84 24.15 -38.92 -6.84
CA PRO A 84 24.81 -37.76 -6.20
C PRO A 84 25.79 -36.99 -7.10
N GLY A 85 26.40 -35.91 -6.59
CA GLY A 85 27.51 -35.22 -7.24
C GLY A 85 28.28 -34.35 -6.25
N ALA A 86 29.36 -34.91 -5.70
CA ALA A 86 30.34 -34.26 -4.85
C ALA A 86 31.52 -33.70 -5.69
N GLY A 87 32.25 -32.75 -5.10
CA GLY A 87 33.54 -32.23 -5.57
C GLY A 87 33.43 -30.83 -6.20
N SER A 88 34.35 -29.90 -6.02
CA SER A 88 35.58 -29.88 -5.23
C SER A 88 36.05 -28.41 -5.20
N GLU A 89 36.69 -28.03 -4.09
CA GLU A 89 37.92 -27.22 -3.99
C GLU A 89 38.04 -25.79 -4.58
N GLY A 90 38.47 -24.88 -3.70
CA GLY A 90 39.82 -24.29 -3.79
C GLY A 90 40.03 -23.01 -4.62
N GLY A 91 40.59 -21.98 -3.98
CA GLY A 91 41.11 -20.74 -4.60
C GLY A 91 40.62 -19.51 -3.85
N ASP A 92 41.22 -19.11 -2.73
CA ASP A 92 42.56 -18.54 -2.53
C ASP A 92 42.71 -17.08 -3.01
N ALA A 93 43.49 -16.38 -2.20
CA ALA A 93 43.76 -14.96 -2.04
C ALA A 93 43.85 -14.06 -3.27
N GLY A 94 43.48 -12.79 -3.03
CA GLY A 94 43.78 -11.66 -3.93
C GLY A 94 43.62 -10.33 -3.21
N ALA A 95 44.45 -10.10 -2.19
CA ALA A 95 44.67 -8.77 -1.64
C ALA A 95 45.47 -7.94 -2.66
N GLY A 96 44.91 -6.81 -3.11
CA GLY A 96 45.55 -5.82 -3.95
C GLY A 96 45.62 -4.49 -3.20
N ASP A 97 46.83 -4.20 -2.74
CA ASP A 97 47.27 -3.03 -1.99
C ASP A 97 47.40 -1.77 -2.85
N ALA A 98 47.39 -0.64 -2.13
CA ALA A 98 47.74 0.74 -2.42
C ALA A 98 48.18 1.17 -3.84
N GLY A 99 47.57 2.28 -4.28
CA GLY A 99 48.10 3.17 -5.31
C GLY A 99 47.84 4.63 -4.92
N THR A 100 48.63 5.13 -3.97
CA THR A 100 48.78 6.56 -3.67
C THR A 100 49.64 7.20 -4.76
N ALA A 101 49.14 8.24 -5.42
CA ALA A 101 49.99 9.23 -6.08
C ALA A 101 49.36 10.61 -5.96
N ASP A 102 50.25 11.55 -5.72
CA ASP A 102 50.12 12.85 -5.09
C ASP A 102 50.36 13.96 -6.12
N ALA A 103 49.83 15.14 -5.80
CA ALA A 103 50.23 16.49 -6.18
C ALA A 103 50.21 16.99 -7.65
N GLY A 104 49.62 18.18 -7.76
CA GLY A 104 49.79 19.18 -8.81
C GLY A 104 48.43 19.69 -9.30
N ASP A 105 48.12 20.97 -9.36
CA ASP A 105 48.84 22.22 -9.09
C ASP A 105 47.77 23.34 -9.17
N ALA A 106 48.09 24.50 -8.62
CA ALA A 106 47.22 25.65 -8.40
C ALA A 106 46.66 26.28 -9.69
N GLY A 107 45.40 26.73 -9.62
CA GLY A 107 44.77 27.55 -10.64
C GLY A 107 43.70 28.46 -10.04
N SER A 108 44.08 29.72 -9.87
CA SER A 108 43.38 30.82 -9.21
C SER A 108 42.09 31.27 -9.91
N ALA A 109 41.10 31.63 -9.08
CA ALA A 109 40.03 32.63 -9.21
C ALA A 109 39.26 32.80 -10.53
N ASP A 110 37.93 32.65 -10.44
CA ASP A 110 37.02 33.71 -10.90
C ASP A 110 35.72 33.73 -10.08
N ALA A 111 35.40 34.90 -9.57
CA ALA A 111 34.23 35.19 -8.76
C ALA A 111 33.04 35.51 -9.67
N GLY A 112 32.25 34.49 -10.01
CA GLY A 112 30.96 34.63 -10.66
C GLY A 112 29.84 34.63 -9.63
N ASP A 113 29.50 35.82 -9.12
CA ASP A 113 28.28 36.11 -8.39
C ASP A 113 27.07 35.82 -9.29
N ALA A 114 26.43 34.67 -9.08
CA ALA A 114 25.13 34.34 -9.63
C ALA A 114 24.23 33.94 -8.48
N ALA A 115 23.49 34.94 -7.99
CA ALA A 115 22.40 34.81 -7.04
C ALA A 115 21.50 33.63 -7.47
N VAL A 116 21.59 32.53 -6.71
CA VAL A 116 20.61 31.46 -6.79
C VAL A 116 19.37 32.02 -6.09
N GLU A 117 18.47 32.55 -6.92
CA GLU A 117 17.10 32.89 -6.59
C GLU A 117 16.52 31.82 -5.66
N ALA A 118 16.12 32.30 -4.48
CA ALA A 118 15.50 31.52 -3.44
C ALA A 118 14.25 30.82 -4.00
N GLY A 119 14.37 29.52 -4.24
CA GLY A 119 13.23 28.66 -4.56
C GLY A 119 12.23 28.71 -3.43
N ALA A 120 11.18 29.50 -3.65
CA ALA A 120 9.84 29.45 -3.06
C ALA A 120 9.78 28.82 -1.66
N ALA A 121 9.85 29.68 -0.65
CA ALA A 121 9.25 29.41 0.65
C ALA A 121 7.83 28.85 0.41
N GLY A 122 7.59 27.66 0.98
CA GLY A 122 6.38 26.88 0.77
C GLY A 122 5.13 27.72 0.88
N GLU A 123 4.37 27.73 -0.21
CA GLU A 123 2.95 28.03 -0.22
C GLU A 123 2.32 27.28 0.95
N GLY A 124 1.85 28.05 1.95
CA GLY A 124 1.43 27.51 3.23
C GLY A 124 0.48 26.35 3.03
N ALA A 125 0.84 25.18 3.56
CA ALA A 125 -0.01 24.00 3.51
C ALA A 125 -1.43 24.42 3.92
N PRO A 126 -2.47 24.06 3.14
CA PRO A 126 -3.84 24.47 3.45
C PRO A 126 -4.18 24.06 4.89
N PRO A 127 -5.01 24.85 5.60
CA PRO A 127 -5.35 24.55 6.98
C PRO A 127 -5.91 23.13 7.07
N TYR A 128 -5.12 22.24 7.66
CA TYR A 128 -5.51 20.86 7.85
C TYR A 128 -6.78 20.83 8.72
N ALA A 129 -7.85 20.21 8.22
CA ALA A 129 -9.05 19.99 9.02
C ALA A 129 -8.65 19.20 10.27
N ALA A 130 -8.86 19.79 11.45
CA ALA A 130 -8.39 19.24 12.72
C ALA A 130 -8.99 17.86 13.03
N ASP A 131 -10.16 17.54 12.46
CA ASP A 131 -10.87 16.29 12.69
C ASP A 131 -10.63 15.23 11.60
N ASN A 132 -10.07 15.60 10.44
CA ASN A 132 -9.82 14.72 9.28
C ASN A 132 -11.04 13.83 8.88
N LYS A 133 -12.26 14.32 9.10
CA LYS A 133 -13.51 13.57 8.81
C LYS A 133 -13.97 13.65 7.36
N ILE A 134 -13.16 14.21 6.47
CA ILE A 134 -13.47 14.32 5.05
C ILE A 134 -13.28 12.93 4.42
N LEU A 135 -14.39 12.27 4.06
CA LEU A 135 -14.35 11.03 3.29
C LEU A 135 -13.96 11.35 1.84
N PRO A 136 -12.77 10.93 1.38
CA PRO A 136 -12.38 11.18 -0.01
C PRO A 136 -13.28 10.39 -0.98
N PRO A 137 -13.47 10.88 -2.21
CA PRO A 137 -14.15 10.12 -3.24
C PRO A 137 -13.43 8.78 -3.48
N ARG A 138 -14.19 7.72 -3.75
CA ARG A 138 -13.63 6.37 -4.00
C ARG A 138 -12.92 6.27 -5.35
N GLU A 139 -13.24 7.18 -6.26
CA GLU A 139 -12.68 7.32 -7.59
C GLU A 139 -12.45 8.81 -7.84
N SER A 140 -11.23 9.18 -8.23
CA SER A 140 -10.88 10.54 -8.63
C SER A 140 -9.68 10.50 -9.57
N ALA A 141 -9.54 11.51 -10.43
CA ALA A 141 -8.40 11.61 -11.33
C ALA A 141 -7.06 11.61 -10.56
N GLU A 142 -7.02 12.32 -9.43
CA GLU A 142 -5.86 12.38 -8.55
C GLU A 142 -5.50 11.00 -7.95
N LEU A 143 -6.51 10.23 -7.51
CA LEU A 143 -6.29 8.87 -7.01
C LEU A 143 -5.74 7.96 -8.11
N THR A 144 -6.28 8.08 -9.32
CA THR A 144 -5.82 7.32 -10.49
C THR A 144 -4.39 7.67 -10.87
N GLU A 145 -4.00 8.95 -10.82
CA GLU A 145 -2.65 9.42 -11.10
C GLU A 145 -1.63 8.89 -10.07
N ARG A 146 -1.94 9.00 -8.77
CA ARG A 146 -1.11 8.42 -7.69
C ARG A 146 -0.93 6.92 -7.85
N ALA A 147 -2.01 6.21 -8.20
CA ALA A 147 -1.95 4.78 -8.44
C ALA A 147 -1.13 4.42 -9.69
N ARG A 148 -1.18 5.24 -10.75
CA ARG A 148 -0.30 5.12 -11.92
C ARG A 148 1.17 5.28 -11.52
N GLY A 149 1.49 6.28 -10.69
CA GLY A 149 2.86 6.47 -10.17
C GLY A 149 3.36 5.25 -9.38
N LEU A 150 2.51 4.64 -8.54
CA LEU A 150 2.84 3.37 -7.88
C LEU A 150 3.05 2.22 -8.89
N PHE A 151 2.22 2.13 -9.93
CA PHE A 151 2.39 1.12 -10.97
C PHE A 151 3.74 1.29 -11.68
N ASP A 152 4.09 2.51 -12.07
CA ASP A 152 5.37 2.82 -12.70
C ASP A 152 6.55 2.53 -11.77
N ALA A 153 6.41 2.81 -10.47
CA ALA A 153 7.39 2.45 -9.45
C ALA A 153 7.64 0.94 -9.39
N ILE A 154 6.59 0.12 -9.52
CA ILE A 154 6.69 -1.34 -9.53
C ILE A 154 7.29 -1.82 -10.86
N VAL A 155 6.83 -1.32 -12.00
CA VAL A 155 7.33 -1.73 -13.33
C VAL A 155 8.81 -1.40 -13.49
N LYS A 156 9.21 -0.18 -13.14
CA LYS A 156 10.59 0.30 -13.27
C LYS A 156 11.48 -0.05 -12.08
N ASN A 157 10.90 -0.59 -11.01
CA ASN A 157 11.59 -0.87 -9.76
C ASN A 157 12.19 0.41 -9.11
N GLU A 158 11.51 1.54 -9.28
CA GLU A 158 11.93 2.87 -8.83
C GLU A 158 10.93 3.44 -7.81
N GLY A 159 11.23 3.28 -6.52
CA GLY A 159 10.30 3.66 -5.46
C GLY A 159 9.88 5.14 -5.45
N ALA A 160 10.76 6.04 -5.92
CA ALA A 160 10.51 7.48 -5.98
C ALA A 160 9.22 7.85 -6.76
N LEU A 161 8.89 7.07 -7.79
CA LEU A 161 7.68 7.29 -8.61
C LEU A 161 6.38 7.03 -7.83
N GLY A 162 6.45 6.22 -6.78
CA GLY A 162 5.32 5.87 -5.93
C GLY A 162 5.16 6.76 -4.70
N GLU A 163 6.06 7.72 -4.47
CA GLU A 163 6.05 8.57 -3.25
C GLU A 163 4.79 9.41 -3.15
N ALA A 164 4.26 9.88 -4.29
CA ALA A 164 3.02 10.63 -4.30
C ALA A 164 1.86 9.82 -3.69
N PHE A 165 1.82 8.50 -3.83
CA PHE A 165 0.76 7.68 -3.24
C PHE A 165 1.06 7.22 -1.81
N TRP A 166 2.31 7.32 -1.36
CA TRP A 166 2.72 6.95 -0.02
C TRP A 166 2.31 8.02 1.01
N PHE A 167 1.97 7.59 2.23
CA PHE A 167 1.55 8.51 3.28
C PHE A 167 2.72 9.38 3.79
N PRO A 168 2.65 10.72 3.68
CA PRO A 168 3.79 11.58 3.97
C PRO A 168 4.17 11.60 5.45
N LYS A 169 5.46 11.87 5.72
CA LYS A 169 6.03 11.88 7.07
C LYS A 169 5.49 13.00 7.95
N GLU A 170 5.31 14.19 7.35
CA GLU A 170 4.88 15.40 8.05
C GLU A 170 3.57 15.19 8.82
N PRO A 171 2.46 14.71 8.22
CA PRO A 171 1.24 14.44 8.98
C PRO A 171 1.31 13.17 9.84
N PHE A 172 2.23 12.24 9.57
CA PHE A 172 2.36 11.02 10.37
C PHE A 172 2.86 11.28 11.80
N ILE A 173 3.80 12.22 11.95
CA ILE A 173 4.41 12.56 13.24
C ILE A 173 3.37 13.05 14.27
N PRO A 174 2.52 14.05 13.98
CA PRO A 174 1.49 14.49 14.91
C PRO A 174 0.31 13.51 14.99
N LEU A 175 0.05 12.72 13.94
CA LEU A 175 -1.02 11.73 13.92
C LEU A 175 -0.79 10.60 14.92
N LYS A 176 0.44 10.11 15.07
CA LYS A 176 0.73 8.91 15.87
C LYS A 176 1.02 9.23 17.34
N ASP A 177 0.40 8.46 18.22
CA ASP A 177 0.63 8.50 19.66
C ASP A 177 1.61 7.41 20.09
N VAL A 178 2.82 7.44 19.51
CA VAL A 178 3.89 6.48 19.80
C VAL A 178 5.18 7.21 20.13
N LYS A 179 6.08 6.55 20.87
CA LYS A 179 7.43 7.07 21.10
C LYS A 179 8.26 6.98 19.81
N GLY A 180 8.82 8.09 19.35
CA GLY A 180 9.67 8.15 18.15
C GLY A 180 8.92 7.92 16.83
N PRO A 181 7.82 8.66 16.55
CA PRO A 181 7.00 8.43 15.36
C PRO A 181 7.77 8.63 14.05
N GLY A 182 8.79 9.50 14.03
CA GLY A 182 9.66 9.68 12.86
C GLY A 182 10.42 8.42 12.48
N LYS A 183 11.06 7.74 13.45
CA LYS A 183 11.78 6.48 13.20
C LYS A 183 10.83 5.35 12.80
N TYR A 184 9.64 5.36 13.38
CA TYR A 184 8.60 4.40 13.01
C TYR A 184 8.18 4.58 11.55
N TRP A 185 7.95 5.83 11.12
CA TRP A 185 7.67 6.14 9.72
C TRP A 185 8.80 5.69 8.80
N ASP A 186 10.07 5.97 9.15
CA ASP A 186 11.23 5.58 8.34
C ASP A 186 11.27 4.06 8.11
N ASN A 187 10.95 3.27 9.14
CA ASN A 187 10.88 1.81 9.02
C ASN A 187 9.71 1.34 8.14
N LEU A 188 8.56 2.00 8.21
CA LEU A 188 7.40 1.70 7.36
C LEU A 188 7.70 2.04 5.89
N HIS A 189 8.31 3.19 5.65
CA HIS A 189 8.69 3.64 4.32
C HIS A 189 9.76 2.72 3.71
N ALA A 190 10.78 2.34 4.47
CA ALA A 190 11.76 1.34 4.03
C ALA A 190 11.10 -0.01 3.67
N THR A 191 10.07 -0.41 4.43
CA THR A 191 9.28 -1.62 4.13
C THR A 191 8.48 -1.46 2.84
N TYR A 192 7.87 -0.31 2.62
CA TYR A 192 7.16 0.02 1.38
C TYR A 192 8.08 -0.07 0.15
N LEU A 193 9.26 0.53 0.21
CA LEU A 193 10.25 0.42 -0.87
C LEU A 193 10.70 -1.03 -1.11
N ASN A 194 10.83 -1.83 -0.04
CA ASN A 194 11.08 -3.26 -0.17
C ASN A 194 9.89 -4.03 -0.76
N ASP A 195 8.66 -3.62 -0.49
CA ASP A 195 7.45 -4.20 -1.07
C ASP A 195 7.35 -3.91 -2.56
N ILE A 196 7.71 -2.71 -3.02
CA ILE A 196 7.81 -2.38 -4.45
C ILE A 196 8.79 -3.34 -5.14
N ARG A 197 10.00 -3.49 -4.58
CA ARG A 197 11.01 -4.42 -5.10
C ARG A 197 10.51 -5.87 -5.14
N GLN A 198 9.80 -6.30 -4.10
CA GLN A 198 9.20 -7.64 -4.07
C GLN A 198 8.12 -7.80 -5.13
N GLN A 199 7.26 -6.81 -5.35
CA GLN A 199 6.23 -6.85 -6.38
C GLN A 199 6.85 -6.91 -7.78
N HIS A 200 7.87 -6.09 -8.04
CA HIS A 200 8.61 -6.12 -9.29
C HIS A 200 9.17 -7.52 -9.59
N ARG A 201 9.79 -8.17 -8.59
CA ARG A 201 10.38 -9.51 -8.71
C ARG A 201 9.38 -10.66 -8.86
N LYS A 202 8.08 -10.45 -8.66
CA LYS A 202 7.06 -11.50 -8.88
C LYS A 202 6.93 -11.89 -10.34
N ARG A 203 7.40 -11.03 -11.25
CA ARG A 203 7.42 -11.30 -12.69
C ARG A 203 8.85 -11.28 -13.19
N LYS A 204 9.10 -12.08 -14.23
CA LYS A 204 10.39 -12.10 -14.94
C LYS A 204 10.56 -10.90 -15.87
N SER A 205 9.47 -10.41 -16.46
CA SER A 205 9.43 -9.24 -17.33
C SER A 205 8.16 -8.43 -17.09
N TRP A 206 8.27 -7.12 -17.27
CA TRP A 206 7.18 -6.14 -17.28
C TRP A 206 6.99 -5.48 -18.64
N GLU A 207 7.62 -6.01 -19.68
CA GLU A 207 7.46 -5.52 -21.05
C GLU A 207 6.00 -5.61 -21.48
N GLY A 208 5.50 -4.54 -22.12
CA GLY A 208 4.09 -4.43 -22.52
C GLY A 208 3.11 -4.23 -21.36
N ALA A 209 3.58 -4.02 -20.12
CA ALA A 209 2.69 -3.75 -18.99
C ALA A 209 2.09 -2.35 -19.05
N THR A 210 0.76 -2.29 -19.05
CA THR A 210 0.01 -1.03 -19.14
C THR A 210 -0.92 -0.88 -17.94
N PHE A 211 -0.94 0.31 -17.34
CA PHE A 211 -1.84 0.62 -16.24
C PHE A 211 -3.29 0.76 -16.74
N VAL A 212 -4.21 0.03 -16.11
CA VAL A 212 -5.64 0.06 -16.45
C VAL A 212 -6.43 0.92 -15.47
N GLY A 213 -6.15 0.80 -14.17
CA GLY A 213 -6.87 1.59 -13.17
C GLY A 213 -6.66 1.12 -11.75
N PHE A 214 -7.22 1.87 -10.81
CA PHE A 214 -7.19 1.55 -9.38
C PHE A 214 -8.58 1.54 -8.80
N GLN A 215 -8.85 0.57 -7.93
CA GLN A 215 -10.14 0.45 -7.23
C GLN A 215 -9.88 0.30 -5.74
N LEU A 216 -10.54 1.11 -4.91
CA LEU A 216 -10.57 0.87 -3.47
C LEU A 216 -11.25 -0.48 -3.19
N GLY A 217 -10.66 -1.26 -2.28
CA GLY A 217 -11.18 -2.59 -1.96
C GLY A 217 -12.40 -2.52 -1.05
N SER A 218 -12.18 -2.69 0.26
CA SER A 218 -13.26 -2.68 1.23
C SER A 218 -13.95 -1.31 1.31
N THR A 219 -15.21 -1.30 1.74
CA THR A 219 -15.90 -0.07 2.10
C THR A 219 -15.07 0.72 3.12
N PRO A 220 -14.83 2.02 2.88
CA PRO A 220 -14.14 2.88 3.83
C PRO A 220 -14.80 2.82 5.21
N LYS A 221 -14.00 2.53 6.24
CA LYS A 221 -14.45 2.53 7.64
C LYS A 221 -13.76 3.66 8.40
N TRP A 222 -14.54 4.45 9.12
CA TRP A 222 -14.00 5.45 10.04
C TRP A 222 -13.28 4.78 11.20
N VAL A 223 -12.06 5.25 11.47
CA VAL A 223 -11.25 4.90 12.64
C VAL A 223 -11.25 6.13 13.54
N PRO A 224 -11.85 6.06 14.74
CA PRO A 224 -11.88 7.20 15.65
C PRO A 224 -10.48 7.48 16.24
N PRO A 225 -10.23 8.71 16.72
CA PRO A 225 -9.09 9.01 17.59
C PRO A 225 -9.00 8.03 18.77
N GLY A 226 -7.79 7.68 19.20
CA GLY A 226 -7.50 6.71 20.26
C GLY A 226 -7.33 5.27 19.76
N ASP A 227 -7.99 4.92 18.65
CA ASP A 227 -7.77 3.61 18.02
C ASP A 227 -6.44 3.58 17.25
N GLU A 228 -5.78 2.42 17.29
CA GLU A 228 -4.51 2.16 16.58
C GLU A 228 -3.37 3.14 16.91
N ALA A 229 -3.39 3.66 18.16
CA ALA A 229 -2.45 4.66 18.67
C ALA A 229 -2.40 5.93 17.79
N ASN A 230 -3.57 6.44 17.39
CA ASN A 230 -3.70 7.69 16.65
C ASN A 230 -4.37 8.78 17.48
N LYS A 231 -3.92 10.02 17.31
CA LYS A 231 -4.52 11.21 17.92
C LYS A 231 -5.65 11.80 17.08
N ILE A 232 -5.66 11.52 15.77
CA ILE A 232 -6.63 12.03 14.80
C ILE A 232 -7.22 10.82 14.06
N GLY A 233 -8.52 10.87 13.79
CA GLY A 233 -9.21 9.80 13.08
C GLY A 233 -8.93 9.82 11.57
N TYR A 234 -9.26 8.74 10.89
CA TYR A 234 -9.20 8.65 9.43
C TYR A 234 -10.17 7.58 8.91
N TYR A 235 -10.49 7.65 7.62
CA TYR A 235 -11.09 6.51 6.93
C TYR A 235 -10.01 5.53 6.49
N ARG A 236 -10.32 4.25 6.59
CA ARG A 236 -9.46 3.16 6.12
C ARG A 236 -10.19 2.26 5.16
N SER A 237 -9.51 1.84 4.10
CA SER A 237 -9.91 0.77 3.20
C SER A 237 -8.80 -0.28 3.09
N PHE A 238 -9.18 -1.53 2.91
CA PHE A 238 -8.28 -2.67 2.74
C PHE A 238 -8.38 -3.25 1.34
N ARG A 239 -7.31 -3.92 0.89
CA ARG A 239 -7.28 -4.73 -0.35
C ARG A 239 -7.68 -3.93 -1.59
N GLY A 240 -7.11 -2.73 -1.73
CA GLY A 240 -7.18 -1.96 -2.97
C GLY A 240 -6.62 -2.78 -4.13
N LYS A 241 -7.17 -2.59 -5.33
CA LYS A 241 -6.80 -3.36 -6.52
C LYS A 241 -6.17 -2.44 -7.55
N LEU A 242 -4.88 -2.63 -7.79
CA LEU A 242 -4.14 -1.99 -8.87
C LEU A 242 -4.21 -2.90 -10.10
N ARG A 243 -4.98 -2.51 -11.11
CA ARG A 243 -5.21 -3.29 -12.33
C ARG A 243 -4.28 -2.84 -13.45
N TYR A 244 -3.71 -3.81 -14.14
CA TYR A 244 -2.82 -3.60 -15.28
C TYR A 244 -3.03 -4.71 -16.29
N GLU A 245 -2.55 -4.51 -17.51
CA GLU A 245 -2.66 -5.46 -18.60
C GLU A 245 -1.28 -5.77 -19.18
N ILE A 246 -1.06 -7.03 -19.53
CA ILE A 246 0.11 -7.51 -20.29
C ILE A 246 -0.44 -8.48 -21.34
N GLU A 247 -0.09 -8.29 -22.61
CA GLU A 247 -0.51 -9.18 -23.70
C GLU A 247 -2.03 -9.44 -23.76
N GLY A 248 -2.87 -8.42 -23.57
CA GLY A 248 -4.33 -8.59 -23.59
C GLY A 248 -4.93 -9.17 -22.29
N LYS A 249 -4.10 -9.54 -21.31
CA LYS A 249 -4.55 -10.19 -20.06
C LYS A 249 -4.50 -9.22 -18.90
N THR A 250 -5.68 -9.00 -18.29
CA THR A 250 -5.78 -8.21 -17.07
C THR A 250 -5.21 -8.95 -15.87
N HIS A 251 -4.40 -8.24 -15.10
CA HIS A 251 -3.78 -8.69 -13.87
C HIS A 251 -4.06 -7.69 -12.74
N THR A 252 -3.83 -8.11 -11.51
CA THR A 252 -4.06 -7.27 -10.34
C THR A 252 -2.92 -7.40 -9.33
N ILE A 253 -2.51 -6.26 -8.78
CA ILE A 253 -1.67 -6.18 -7.57
C ILE A 253 -2.57 -5.72 -6.43
N ASP A 254 -2.57 -6.48 -5.34
CA ASP A 254 -3.26 -6.11 -4.11
C ASP A 254 -2.46 -5.05 -3.34
N VAL A 255 -3.12 -3.95 -3.00
CA VAL A 255 -2.66 -2.90 -2.08
C VAL A 255 -3.31 -3.14 -0.73
N HIS A 256 -2.51 -3.47 0.28
CA HIS A 256 -3.05 -3.99 1.54
C HIS A 256 -3.86 -2.95 2.33
N THR A 257 -3.30 -1.77 2.62
CA THR A 257 -3.95 -0.74 3.45
C THR A 257 -3.86 0.62 2.79
N VAL A 258 -5.01 1.28 2.68
CA VAL A 258 -5.15 2.67 2.22
C VAL A 258 -5.90 3.47 3.29
N ILE A 259 -5.41 4.66 3.64
CA ILE A 259 -6.02 5.56 4.63
C ILE A 259 -6.32 6.92 4.03
N SER A 260 -7.27 7.65 4.61
CA SER A 260 -7.58 9.01 4.22
C SER A 260 -6.81 10.04 5.03
N TRP A 261 -6.36 11.08 4.36
CA TRP A 261 -5.86 12.29 5.00
C TRP A 261 -6.24 13.50 4.18
N GLN A 262 -6.95 14.45 4.79
CA GLN A 262 -7.32 15.73 4.22
C GLN A 262 -8.02 15.59 2.85
N GLY A 263 -8.99 14.68 2.78
CA GLY A 263 -9.76 14.43 1.56
C GLY A 263 -9.02 13.65 0.47
N ARG A 264 -7.87 13.02 0.78
CA ARG A 264 -7.06 12.24 -0.17
C ARG A 264 -6.75 10.85 0.36
N TRP A 265 -6.53 9.90 -0.54
CA TRP A 265 -6.15 8.53 -0.18
C TRP A 265 -4.64 8.31 -0.27
N TYR A 266 -4.09 7.60 0.70
CA TYR A 266 -2.67 7.26 0.80
C TYR A 266 -2.46 5.81 1.21
N ILE A 267 -1.36 5.23 0.74
CA ILE A 267 -0.92 3.89 1.12
C ILE A 267 -0.08 3.99 2.39
N THR A 268 -0.36 3.10 3.34
CA THR A 268 0.51 2.86 4.51
C THR A 268 1.14 1.47 4.47
N HIS A 269 0.52 0.52 3.77
CA HIS A 269 1.05 -0.83 3.59
C HIS A 269 0.73 -1.33 2.18
N LEU A 270 1.76 -1.64 1.40
CA LEU A 270 1.59 -2.23 0.08
C LEU A 270 1.33 -3.73 0.19
N ASN A 271 2.20 -4.48 0.88
CA ASN A 271 1.98 -5.90 1.16
C ASN A 271 1.35 -6.13 2.55
N ARG A 272 0.86 -7.35 2.75
CA ARG A 272 0.43 -7.82 4.07
C ARG A 272 1.62 -7.86 5.03
N PHE A 273 1.38 -7.46 6.27
CA PHE A 273 2.33 -7.65 7.36
C PHE A 273 2.72 -9.12 7.51
N LYS A 274 4.02 -9.40 7.44
CA LYS A 274 4.57 -10.68 7.90
C LYS A 274 4.76 -10.56 9.41
N LYS A 275 3.94 -11.27 10.20
CA LYS A 275 4.28 -11.52 11.61
C LYS A 275 5.56 -12.34 11.60
N LYS A 276 6.64 -11.78 12.14
CA LYS A 276 7.86 -12.53 12.47
C LYS A 276 7.65 -13.27 13.77
#